data_AF-A0AAP0QNT3-F1
#
_entry.id   AF-A0AAP0QNT3-F1
#
_cell.length_a   1.000
_cell.length_b   1.000
_cell.length_c   1.000
_cell.angle_alpha   90.00
_cell.angle_beta   90.00
_cell.angle_gamma   90.00
#
_symmetry.space_group_name_H-M   'P 1'
#
loop_
_entity.id
_entity.type
_entity.pdbx_description
1 polymer ?
#
loop_
_entity_poly.entity_id
_entity_poly.type
_entity_poly.pdbx_seq_one_letter_code
_entity_poly.pdbx_strand_id
1 'polypeptide(L)'
;MAVGFPQFKPSSMENILSSLSPTSVGLTQDKLKKIAANKSVEFVKSGMVVGLGTDSTATHAVDKIGELLHQGKLKNIVGIPTSKTTHDQAVSLGIPLSDLDSHPVIDLAIDGADEVDPYMNLVKG
;
A
#
# COMPACT_ATOMS: atom_id res chain seq x y z
N MET A 1 -73.91 1.98 -9.10
CA MET A 1 -72.95 1.41 -8.13
C MET A 1 -71.65 1.15 -8.86
N ALA A 2 -70.59 1.91 -8.58
CA ALA A 2 -69.27 1.68 -9.16
C ALA A 2 -68.35 1.13 -8.05
N VAL A 3 -67.75 -0.03 -8.30
CA VAL A 3 -66.79 -0.69 -7.41
C VAL A 3 -65.42 -0.03 -7.57
N GLY A 4 -64.81 0.40 -6.46
CA GLY A 4 -63.50 1.05 -6.46
C GLY A 4 -62.36 0.04 -6.58
N PHE A 5 -61.42 0.30 -7.49
CA PHE A 5 -60.15 -0.43 -7.58
C PHE A 5 -59.18 0.06 -6.49
N PRO A 6 -58.40 -0.83 -5.84
CA PRO A 6 -57.41 -0.42 -4.86
C PRO A 6 -56.24 0.32 -5.53
N GLN A 7 -55.93 1.52 -5.05
CA GLN A 7 -54.74 2.28 -5.45
C GLN A 7 -53.49 1.63 -4.85
N PHE A 8 -52.60 1.14 -5.70
CA PHE A 8 -51.28 0.68 -5.31
C PHE A 8 -50.40 1.91 -5.02
N LYS A 9 -49.94 2.08 -3.78
CA LYS A 9 -49.04 3.19 -3.41
C LYS A 9 -47.60 2.86 -3.85
N PRO A 10 -46.91 3.74 -4.60
CA PRO A 10 -45.54 3.49 -5.09
C PRO A 10 -44.47 3.46 -3.98
N SER A 11 -44.83 3.85 -2.75
CA SER A 11 -43.94 3.98 -1.60
C SER A 11 -43.26 2.68 -1.13
N SER A 12 -43.75 1.52 -1.57
CA SER A 12 -43.14 0.23 -1.17
C SER A 12 -41.94 -0.16 -2.04
N MET A 13 -41.75 0.40 -3.23
CA MET A 13 -40.54 0.14 -4.04
C MET A 13 -39.43 1.18 -3.81
N GLU A 14 -39.78 2.42 -3.48
CA GLU A 14 -38.81 3.48 -3.15
C GLU A 14 -38.04 3.16 -1.85
N ASN A 15 -38.70 2.53 -0.87
CA ASN A 15 -38.05 2.11 0.37
C ASN A 15 -37.09 0.92 0.20
N ILE A 16 -37.32 0.06 -0.79
CA ILE A 16 -36.43 -1.08 -1.10
C ILE A 16 -35.17 -0.59 -1.85
N LEU A 17 -35.30 0.46 -2.66
CA LEU A 17 -34.17 1.09 -3.35
C LEU A 17 -33.31 1.95 -2.42
N SER A 18 -33.87 2.50 -1.33
CA SER A 18 -33.08 3.26 -0.35
C SER A 18 -32.24 2.39 0.61
N SER A 19 -32.60 1.11 0.79
CA SER A 19 -31.89 0.17 1.67
C SER A 19 -30.78 -0.61 0.96
N LEU A 20 -30.70 -0.50 -0.36
CA LEU A 20 -29.61 -1.04 -1.16
C LEU A 20 -28.61 0.09 -1.44
N SER A 21 -27.82 0.43 -0.44
CA SER A 21 -26.63 1.24 -0.66
C SER A 21 -25.71 0.49 -1.65
N PRO A 22 -25.21 1.14 -2.70
CA PRO A 22 -24.21 0.52 -3.55
C PRO A 22 -23.04 0.18 -2.65
N THR A 23 -22.64 -1.09 -2.68
CA THR A 23 -21.67 -1.69 -1.79
C THR A 23 -20.35 -0.93 -1.85
N SER A 24 -20.18 0.08 -0.99
CA SER A 24 -18.90 0.71 -0.75
C SER A 24 -18.11 -0.26 0.11
N VAL A 25 -17.36 -1.14 -0.53
CA VAL A 25 -16.36 -1.97 0.14
C VAL A 25 -15.43 -0.99 0.86
N GLY A 26 -15.51 -0.96 2.20
CA GLY A 26 -14.81 0.01 3.05
C GLY A 26 -13.30 -0.15 3.04
N LEU A 27 -12.64 0.38 2.00
CA LEU A 27 -11.21 0.52 1.90
C LEU A 27 -10.80 1.87 2.50
N THR A 28 -10.07 1.82 3.61
CA THR A 28 -9.44 3.01 4.20
C THR A 28 -8.18 3.36 3.42
N GLN A 29 -7.73 4.62 3.51
CA GLN A 29 -6.50 5.05 2.87
C GLN A 29 -5.29 4.19 3.31
N ASP A 30 -5.21 3.83 4.59
CA ASP A 30 -4.16 2.95 5.11
C ASP A 30 -4.21 1.55 4.48
N LYS A 31 -5.41 0.96 4.29
CA LYS A 31 -5.55 -0.31 3.56
C LYS A 31 -5.06 -0.19 2.13
N LEU A 32 -5.36 0.93 1.45
CA LEU A 32 -4.89 1.18 0.08
C LEU A 32 -3.36 1.33 0.02
N LYS A 33 -2.77 2.06 0.97
CA LYS A 33 -1.31 2.18 1.12
C LYS A 33 -0.66 0.81 1.29
N LYS A 34 -1.21 -0.02 2.18
CA LYS A 34 -0.72 -1.38 2.41
C LYS A 34 -0.86 -2.28 1.17
N ILE A 35 -1.95 -2.17 0.41
CA ILE A 35 -2.12 -2.92 -0.84
C ILE A 35 -1.05 -2.51 -1.87
N ALA A 36 -0.84 -1.21 -2.06
CA ALA A 36 0.17 -0.71 -2.99
C ALA A 36 1.59 -1.14 -2.57
N ALA A 37 1.92 -1.00 -1.29
CA ALA A 37 3.19 -1.42 -0.71
C ALA A 37 3.44 -2.93 -0.85
N ASN A 38 2.44 -3.76 -0.56
CA ASN A 38 2.57 -5.21 -0.76
C ASN A 38 2.81 -5.55 -2.24
N LYS A 39 2.14 -4.83 -3.15
CA LYS A 39 2.31 -5.04 -4.59
C LYS A 39 3.70 -4.63 -5.08
N SER A 40 4.28 -3.55 -4.56
CA SER A 40 5.64 -3.14 -4.92
C SER A 40 6.70 -4.14 -4.42
N VAL A 41 6.48 -4.79 -3.27
CA VAL A 41 7.41 -5.79 -2.73
C VAL A 41 7.47 -7.07 -3.56
N GLU A 42 6.46 -7.35 -4.41
CA GLU A 42 6.53 -8.48 -5.36
C GLU A 42 7.68 -8.34 -6.38
N PHE A 43 8.20 -7.13 -6.60
CA PHE A 43 9.34 -6.89 -7.47
C PHE A 43 10.70 -7.15 -6.80
N VAL A 44 10.72 -7.27 -5.46
CA VAL A 44 11.94 -7.56 -4.69
C VAL A 44 12.31 -9.03 -4.87
N LYS A 45 13.58 -9.28 -5.18
CA LYS A 45 14.15 -10.62 -5.34
C LYS A 45 15.31 -10.81 -4.37
N SER A 46 15.51 -12.05 -3.93
CA SER A 46 16.66 -12.41 -3.10
C SER A 46 17.97 -11.99 -3.75
N GLY A 47 18.89 -11.45 -2.96
CA GLY A 47 20.18 -10.93 -3.43
C GLY A 47 20.19 -9.44 -3.80
N MET A 48 19.03 -8.76 -3.82
CA MET A 48 18.96 -7.35 -4.20
C MET A 48 19.44 -6.40 -3.10
N VAL A 49 20.07 -5.32 -3.53
CA VAL A 49 20.22 -4.07 -2.78
C VAL A 49 18.97 -3.22 -3.02
N VAL A 50 18.22 -2.91 -1.96
CA VAL A 50 16.92 -2.25 -2.03
C VAL A 50 16.95 -0.89 -1.35
N GLY A 51 16.65 0.18 -2.08
CA GLY A 51 16.38 1.50 -1.51
C GLY A 51 15.07 1.49 -0.74
N LEU A 52 15.13 1.82 0.55
CA LEU A 52 13.98 1.83 1.46
C LEU A 52 13.50 3.27 1.66
N GLY A 53 12.38 3.60 1.03
CA GLY A 53 11.75 4.92 1.06
C GLY A 53 11.24 5.36 2.43
N THR A 54 10.64 6.54 2.48
CA THR A 54 10.11 7.15 3.70
C THR A 54 8.72 7.71 3.44
N ASP A 55 7.73 7.18 4.17
CA ASP A 55 6.40 7.72 4.44
C ASP A 55 5.55 6.59 5.04
N SER A 56 4.29 6.88 5.36
CA SER A 56 3.33 5.85 5.81
C SER A 56 3.07 4.72 4.79
N THR A 57 3.41 4.89 3.51
CA THR A 57 3.20 3.87 2.47
C THR A 57 4.40 2.94 2.40
N ALA A 58 5.61 3.48 2.31
CA ALA A 58 6.89 2.79 2.33
C ALA A 58 7.11 2.04 3.64
N THR A 59 6.61 2.54 4.78
CA THR A 59 6.59 1.80 6.06
C THR A 59 5.97 0.42 5.89
N HIS A 60 4.83 0.29 5.20
CA HIS A 60 4.21 -1.03 4.96
C HIS A 60 5.07 -1.91 4.04
N ALA A 61 5.84 -1.34 3.11
CA ALA A 61 6.73 -2.09 2.23
C ALA A 61 7.94 -2.63 3.01
N VAL A 62 8.52 -1.83 3.89
CA VAL A 62 9.63 -2.22 4.78
C VAL A 62 9.16 -3.32 5.74
N ASP A 63 7.97 -3.19 6.34
CA ASP A 63 7.36 -4.25 7.15
C ASP A 63 7.22 -5.55 6.37
N LYS A 64 6.74 -5.47 5.12
CA LYS A 64 6.54 -6.66 4.29
C LYS A 64 7.86 -7.31 3.89
N ILE A 65 8.91 -6.54 3.60
CA ILE A 65 10.25 -7.07 3.34
C ILE A 65 10.78 -7.81 4.58
N GLY A 66 10.69 -7.19 5.76
CA GLY A 66 11.07 -7.82 7.02
C GLY A 66 10.31 -9.12 7.29
N GLU A 67 8.99 -9.12 7.07
CA GLU A 67 8.16 -10.32 7.17
C GLU A 67 8.64 -11.45 6.24
N LEU A 68 8.95 -11.14 4.99
CA LEU A 68 9.40 -12.13 4.00
C LEU A 68 10.82 -12.66 4.28
N LEU A 69 11.70 -11.83 4.84
CA LEU A 69 13.02 -12.25 5.33
C LEU A 69 12.88 -13.22 6.51
N HIS A 70 12.04 -12.90 7.51
CA HIS A 70 11.76 -13.79 8.63
C HIS A 70 11.15 -15.12 8.19
N GLN A 71 10.29 -15.11 7.18
CA GLN A 71 9.71 -16.32 6.58
C GLN A 71 10.71 -17.09 5.70
N GLY A 72 11.91 -16.57 5.44
CA GLY A 72 12.91 -17.16 4.56
C GLY A 72 12.54 -17.17 3.07
N LYS A 73 11.51 -16.39 2.69
CA LYS A 73 11.05 -16.24 1.30
C LYS A 73 11.91 -15.27 0.51
N LEU A 74 12.41 -14.23 1.18
CA LEU A 74 13.51 -13.41 0.70
C LEU A 74 14.79 -13.80 1.45
N LYS A 75 15.93 -13.69 0.77
CA LYS A 75 17.26 -13.98 1.31
C LYS A 75 18.25 -12.97 0.76
N ASN A 76 19.31 -12.71 1.52
CA ASN A 76 20.44 -11.88 1.08
C ASN A 76 20.01 -10.50 0.56
N ILE A 77 19.06 -9.85 1.24
CA ILE A 77 18.67 -8.46 0.97
C ILE A 77 19.57 -7.53 1.75
N VAL A 78 19.97 -6.42 1.14
CA VAL A 78 20.59 -5.28 1.81
C VAL A 78 19.71 -4.05 1.59
N GLY A 79 19.28 -3.41 2.66
CA GLY A 79 18.47 -2.19 2.64
C GLY A 79 19.32 -0.92 2.68
N ILE A 80 18.98 0.08 1.87
CA ILE A 80 19.56 1.43 1.90
C ILE A 80 18.46 2.42 2.32
N PRO A 81 18.39 2.83 3.61
CA PRO A 81 17.30 3.67 4.09
C PRO A 81 17.45 5.13 3.64
N THR A 82 16.33 5.78 3.28
CA THR A 82 16.31 7.20 2.91
C THR A 82 16.15 8.17 4.09
N SER A 83 15.84 7.66 5.29
CA SER A 83 15.72 8.47 6.51
C SER A 83 16.12 7.69 7.76
N LYS A 84 16.33 8.41 8.88
CA LYS A 84 16.57 7.81 10.20
C LYS A 84 15.38 6.97 10.66
N THR A 85 14.15 7.44 10.40
CA THR A 85 12.93 6.70 10.76
C THR A 85 12.86 5.35 10.04
N THR A 86 13.14 5.34 8.73
CA THR A 86 13.17 4.08 7.95
C THR A 86 14.32 3.17 8.38
N HIS A 87 15.49 3.75 8.68
CA HIS A 87 16.62 3.01 9.25
C HIS A 87 16.22 2.28 10.54
N ASP A 88 15.66 3.00 11.50
CA ASP A 88 15.31 2.46 12.82
C ASP A 88 14.21 1.38 12.70
N GLN A 89 13.24 1.58 11.81
CA GLN A 89 12.24 0.55 11.48
C GLN A 89 12.90 -0.70 10.91
N ALA A 90 13.75 -0.57 9.89
CA ALA A 90 14.40 -1.70 9.23
C ALA A 90 15.32 -2.48 10.19
N VAL A 91 16.04 -1.79 11.08
CA VAL A 91 16.81 -2.41 12.17
C VAL A 91 15.90 -3.23 13.08
N SER A 92 14.75 -2.68 13.50
CA SER A 92 13.81 -3.39 14.37
C SER A 92 13.23 -4.67 13.74
N LEU A 93 13.20 -4.72 12.40
CA LEU A 93 12.72 -5.85 11.60
C LEU A 93 13.84 -6.83 11.21
N GLY A 94 15.09 -6.58 11.61
CA GLY A 94 16.23 -7.44 11.30
C GLY A 94 16.65 -7.41 9.83
N ILE A 95 16.33 -6.34 9.08
CA ILE A 95 16.76 -6.17 7.69
C ILE A 95 18.24 -5.75 7.71
N PRO A 96 19.16 -6.46 7.02
CA PRO A 96 20.54 -6.02 6.89
C PRO A 96 20.61 -4.67 6.16
N LEU A 97 21.39 -3.72 6.68
CA LEU A 97 21.48 -2.36 6.13
C LEU A 97 22.88 -2.03 5.64
N SER A 98 22.94 -1.07 4.71
CA SER A 98 24.17 -0.39 4.29
C SER A 98 23.86 1.05 3.84
N ASP A 99 24.80 1.70 3.18
CA ASP A 99 24.73 3.05 2.67
C ASP A 99 25.19 3.12 1.20
N LEU A 100 24.97 4.27 0.56
CA LEU A 100 25.34 4.50 -0.84
C LEU A 100 26.85 4.58 -1.06
N ASP A 101 27.63 4.93 -0.03
CA ASP A 101 29.10 4.96 -0.13
C ASP A 101 29.66 3.54 -0.27
N SER A 102 29.07 2.58 0.44
CA SER A 102 29.45 1.16 0.42
C SER A 102 28.76 0.37 -0.69
N HIS A 103 27.51 0.71 -1.02
CA HIS A 103 26.69 0.10 -2.08
C HIS A 103 26.16 1.18 -3.04
N PRO A 104 26.98 1.64 -4.01
CA PRO A 104 26.59 2.72 -4.91
C PRO A 104 25.57 2.31 -5.97
N VAL A 105 25.32 1.01 -6.14
CA VAL A 105 24.36 0.46 -7.10
C VAL A 105 23.18 -0.15 -6.35
N ILE A 106 21.99 0.40 -6.59
CA ILE A 106 20.72 -0.08 -6.05
C ILE A 106 19.96 -0.80 -7.17
N ASP A 107 19.47 -2.03 -6.89
CA ASP A 107 18.71 -2.82 -7.85
C ASP A 107 17.25 -2.33 -7.98
N LEU A 108 16.66 -1.93 -6.85
CA LEU A 108 15.28 -1.45 -6.78
C LEU A 108 15.14 -0.45 -5.63
N ALA A 109 14.40 0.64 -5.85
CA ALA A 109 13.97 1.53 -4.78
C ALA A 109 12.44 1.50 -4.67
N ILE A 110 11.91 1.45 -3.45
CA ILE A 110 10.48 1.55 -3.17
C ILE A 110 10.27 2.76 -2.28
N ASP A 111 9.49 3.72 -2.76
CA ASP A 111 9.19 4.94 -2.02
C ASP A 111 7.80 5.48 -2.37
N GLY A 112 7.24 6.28 -1.48
CA GLY A 112 6.01 7.03 -1.72
C GLY A 112 6.24 8.32 -2.51
N ALA A 113 5.15 9.02 -2.78
CA ALA A 113 5.14 10.36 -3.35
C ALA A 113 3.95 11.15 -2.79
N ASP A 114 4.11 12.47 -2.66
CA ASP A 114 3.05 13.37 -2.22
C ASP A 114 2.09 13.66 -3.39
N GLU A 115 2.64 13.81 -4.59
CA GLU A 115 1.89 14.03 -5.83
C GLU A 115 2.50 13.22 -6.98
N VAL A 116 1.63 12.76 -7.89
CA VAL A 116 2.01 12.02 -9.11
C VAL A 116 1.19 12.59 -10.27
N ASP A 117 1.86 13.07 -11.31
CA ASP A 117 1.19 13.52 -12.54
C ASP A 117 0.99 12.36 -13.54
N PRO A 118 0.21 12.55 -14.63
CA PRO A 118 -0.01 11.50 -15.64
C PRO A 118 1.25 11.04 -16.40
N TYR A 119 2.37 11.75 -16.27
CA TYR A 119 3.66 11.42 -16.89
C TYR A 119 4.63 10.77 -15.91
N MET A 120 4.17 10.44 -14.70
CA MET A 120 4.98 9.86 -13.62
C MET A 120 6.06 10.79 -13.07
N ASN A 121 5.89 12.11 -13.23
CA ASN A 121 6.68 13.07 -12.46
C ASN A 121 6.14 13.14 -11.03
N LEU A 122 7.06 13.27 -10.06
CA LEU A 122 6.75 13.12 -8.63
C LEU A 122 7.13 14.38 -7.86
N VAL A 123 6.28 14.75 -6.89
CA VAL A 123 6.67 15.61 -5.77
C VAL A 123 6.91 14.74 -4.54
N LYS A 124 8.01 15.00 -3.83
CA LYS A 124 8.43 14.30 -2.60
C LYS A 124 9.00 15.31 -1.60
N GLY A 125 8.86 15.04 -0.30
CA GLY A 125 9.50 15.78 0.80
C GLY A 125 9.82 14.90 2.00
#